data_AF-A0A9W9K4C3-F1
#
_entry.id   AF-A0A9W9K4C3-F1
#
_cell.length_a   1.000
_cell.length_b   1.000
_cell.length_c   1.000
_cell.angle_alpha   90.00
_cell.angle_beta   90.00
_cell.angle_gamma   90.00
#
_symmetry.space_group_name_H-M   'P 1'
#
loop_
_entity.id
_entity.type
_entity.pdbx_description
1 polymer ?
#
loop_
_entity_poly.entity_id
_entity_poly.type
_entity_poly.pdbx_seq_one_letter_code
_entity_poly.pdbx_strand_id
1 'polypeptide(L)'
;MSQAEVTRAESIDEQERARAADGDKKPKSKRPASAHPPTSDLFCFSANTFHVLDTAFRQQRLKAWQPILTPKSVLPLFFIVGIIFAPLGGVLLWASSTVQEIVIDYTDCTRLATSTLTTIPDSSKRVSATFKSKMKQSPMWQLKKNETDTICLLQFDIPNDMGPPVFLYYRLTNFYQNHRRYVQSLSLPQLKGDALSNKTIADSTCDPLTTDPVTKKAYYPCGLIANSLFNDTFSMPSDVSSGDEDPVTYQMTNKGIAWESDRALYGKSSYKPDEVVPPPNWGSYNGSYTVIPDLSEEFMVWMRTAGLPSFSKLARRNDDTTMTAGTYQLSIADKFNVTEYDGTKSILLSTRTVLGGKNPFMGIAYVVVGGVCVLLGALFTVAHLIRPRKLGDHTYLTWDSTNQPTTAMATGHDDRLRPSS
;
A
#
# COMPACT_ATOMS: atom_id res chain seq x y z
N MET A 1 30.62 4.85 -33.70
CA MET A 1 30.81 6.24 -33.25
C MET A 1 29.58 6.59 -32.44
N SER A 2 29.57 6.80 -31.13
CA SER A 2 30.56 7.24 -30.15
C SER A 2 30.21 6.56 -28.81
N GLN A 3 31.20 6.02 -28.10
CA GLN A 3 31.05 5.50 -26.75
C GLN A 3 30.98 6.68 -25.77
N ALA A 4 30.01 6.69 -24.87
CA ALA A 4 30.00 7.61 -23.73
C ALA A 4 30.57 6.88 -22.49
N GLU A 5 31.66 7.44 -21.97
CA GLU A 5 32.41 7.00 -20.81
C GLU A 5 31.63 7.17 -19.49
N VAL A 6 31.85 6.21 -18.58
CA VAL A 6 31.38 6.23 -17.20
C VAL A 6 32.34 7.11 -16.39
N THR A 7 31.84 8.21 -15.81
CA THR A 7 32.62 9.08 -14.92
C THR A 7 32.83 8.43 -13.54
N ARG A 8 34.09 8.34 -13.14
CA ARG A 8 34.58 7.83 -11.86
C ARG A 8 34.23 8.82 -10.74
N ALA A 9 33.68 8.33 -9.63
CA ALA A 9 33.45 9.13 -8.43
C ALA A 9 34.79 9.51 -7.78
N GLU A 10 35.00 10.82 -7.54
CA GLU A 10 36.16 11.36 -6.83
C GLU A 10 36.10 11.02 -5.33
N SER A 11 37.27 10.80 -4.72
CA SER A 11 37.39 10.49 -3.30
C SER A 11 37.28 11.73 -2.43
N ILE A 12 36.68 11.56 -1.26
CA ILE A 12 36.36 12.59 -0.24
C ILE A 12 37.58 13.45 0.16
N ASP A 13 38.80 12.92 0.06
CA ASP A 13 40.04 13.65 0.39
C ASP A 13 40.33 14.84 -0.56
N GLU A 14 39.86 14.81 -1.82
CA GLU A 14 40.03 15.94 -2.75
C GLU A 14 39.01 17.08 -2.49
N GLN A 15 37.82 16.74 -1.98
CA GLN A 15 36.79 17.73 -1.63
C GLN A 15 37.13 18.55 -0.38
N GLU A 16 37.86 17.99 0.58
CA GLU A 16 38.28 18.72 1.78
C GLU A 16 39.43 19.71 1.51
N ARG A 17 40.35 19.40 0.58
CA ARG A 17 41.40 20.35 0.17
C ARG A 17 40.85 21.58 -0.54
N ALA A 18 39.78 21.44 -1.31
CA ALA A 18 39.14 22.57 -1.99
C ALA A 18 38.42 23.53 -1.02
N ARG A 19 37.94 23.05 0.13
CA ARG A 19 37.26 23.88 1.14
C ARG A 19 38.20 24.64 2.08
N ALA A 20 39.47 24.22 2.19
CA ALA A 20 40.46 24.91 3.02
C ALA A 20 41.06 26.18 2.35
N ALA A 21 40.82 26.39 1.05
CA ALA A 21 41.39 27.51 0.30
C ALA A 21 40.50 28.78 0.26
N ASP A 22 39.25 28.71 0.73
CA ASP A 22 38.30 29.82 0.66
C ASP A 22 37.77 30.20 2.05
N GLY A 23 38.52 31.03 2.76
CA GLY A 23 38.13 31.43 4.12
C GLY A 23 39.10 32.40 4.79
N ASP A 24 39.36 33.56 4.19
CA ASP A 24 39.88 34.70 4.96
C ASP A 24 39.27 36.03 4.50
N LYS A 25 38.66 36.74 5.46
CA LYS A 25 38.58 38.21 5.57
C LYS A 25 37.66 38.61 6.75
N LYS A 26 38.24 39.09 7.86
CA LYS A 26 37.83 40.32 8.57
C LYS A 26 38.86 40.75 9.63
N PRO A 27 38.89 42.05 10.03
CA PRO A 27 40.15 42.76 10.25
C PRO A 27 40.63 42.89 11.70
N LYS A 28 41.89 43.30 11.80
CA LYS A 28 42.75 43.58 12.96
C LYS A 28 42.15 44.52 14.02
N SER A 29 42.45 44.23 15.29
CA SER A 29 42.70 45.24 16.34
C SER A 29 43.92 44.85 17.18
N LYS A 30 44.63 45.88 17.69
CA LYS A 30 46.06 45.95 18.05
C LYS A 30 46.40 45.59 19.52
N ARG A 31 47.51 44.83 19.70
CA ARG A 31 48.69 44.92 20.63
C ARG A 31 48.53 45.24 22.16
N PRO A 32 49.58 45.02 23.01
CA PRO A 32 50.79 44.17 22.91
C PRO A 32 51.02 43.25 24.15
N ALA A 33 51.61 42.06 23.96
CA ALA A 33 52.99 41.65 24.31
C ALA A 33 53.47 41.91 25.75
N SER A 34 53.75 40.83 26.50
CA SER A 34 54.91 40.76 27.40
C SER A 34 55.67 39.48 27.09
N ALA A 35 56.99 39.61 26.96
CA ALA A 35 57.92 38.59 26.51
C ALA A 35 58.82 38.17 27.67
N HIS A 36 59.14 36.87 27.75
CA HIS A 36 60.40 36.39 28.32
C HIS A 36 60.92 35.21 27.48
N PRO A 37 62.21 35.18 27.09
CA PRO A 37 62.80 34.17 26.21
C PRO A 37 63.47 33.01 26.99
N PRO A 38 64.00 31.98 26.30
CA PRO A 38 64.08 30.61 26.78
C PRO A 38 65.46 30.19 27.30
N THR A 39 65.47 29.12 28.08
CA THR A 39 66.61 28.23 28.36
C THR A 39 65.98 26.85 28.60
N SER A 40 66.48 25.69 28.19
CA SER A 40 67.71 25.25 27.55
C SER A 40 67.51 23.75 27.27
N ASP A 41 68.16 23.25 26.22
CA ASP A 41 68.68 21.88 26.07
C ASP A 41 67.75 20.66 25.91
N LEU A 42 67.94 20.05 24.72
CA LEU A 42 68.27 18.63 24.50
C LEU A 42 67.16 17.59 24.72
N PHE A 43 66.69 16.99 23.62
CA PHE A 43 66.83 15.55 23.28
C PHE A 43 65.83 15.18 22.17
N CYS A 44 66.34 14.95 20.95
CA CYS A 44 65.64 14.14 19.97
C CYS A 44 65.71 12.68 20.40
N PHE A 45 64.69 12.19 21.11
CA PHE A 45 64.43 10.76 21.20
C PHE A 45 63.53 10.36 20.03
N SER A 46 64.02 9.40 19.25
CA SER A 46 63.21 8.63 18.30
C SER A 46 62.00 8.06 19.02
N ALA A 47 60.81 8.52 18.67
CA ALA A 47 59.56 7.97 19.17
C ALA A 47 58.86 7.27 18.01
N ASN A 48 59.26 6.03 17.73
CA ASN A 48 58.40 5.08 17.03
C ASN A 48 57.28 4.64 17.98
N THR A 49 56.43 5.58 18.36
CA THR A 49 55.29 5.33 19.26
C THR A 49 54.02 5.49 18.44
N PHE A 50 53.32 4.39 18.22
CA PHE A 50 52.06 4.38 17.49
C PHE A 50 50.97 5.01 18.36
N HIS A 51 50.91 6.34 18.40
CA HIS A 51 49.84 7.05 19.08
C HIS A 51 48.60 7.08 18.20
N VAL A 52 47.49 6.63 18.77
CA VAL A 52 46.18 6.80 18.14
C VAL A 52 45.91 8.30 18.02
N LEU A 53 45.64 8.76 16.79
CA LEU A 53 45.27 10.14 16.50
C LEU A 53 44.19 10.63 17.48
N ASP A 54 44.46 11.76 18.14
CA ASP A 54 43.56 12.40 19.11
C ASP A 54 42.46 13.18 18.38
N THR A 55 41.59 12.43 17.69
CA THR A 55 40.39 12.98 17.06
C THR A 55 39.14 12.55 17.84
N ALA A 56 38.13 13.42 17.88
CA ALA A 56 36.88 13.16 18.58
C ALA A 56 36.20 11.85 18.12
N PHE A 57 36.38 11.46 16.85
CA PHE A 57 35.90 10.20 16.30
C PHE A 57 36.66 8.98 16.87
N ARG A 58 37.99 8.99 16.80
CA ARG A 58 38.82 7.86 17.27
C ARG A 58 38.81 7.70 18.79
N GLN A 59 38.58 8.79 19.52
CA GLN A 59 38.50 8.81 20.97
C GLN A 59 37.08 8.66 21.52
N GLN A 60 36.08 8.43 20.66
CA GLN A 60 34.66 8.30 21.03
C GLN A 60 34.11 9.51 21.81
N ARG A 61 34.64 10.70 21.54
CA ARG A 61 34.22 11.99 22.14
C ARG A 61 33.40 12.83 21.15
N LEU A 62 32.69 12.16 20.24
CA LEU A 62 31.79 12.84 19.32
C LEU A 62 30.71 13.57 20.11
N LYS A 63 30.27 14.72 19.59
CA LYS A 63 29.13 15.45 20.15
C LYS A 63 27.89 14.56 20.07
N ALA A 64 27.48 14.04 21.22
CA ALA A 64 26.31 13.19 21.35
C ALA A 64 25.24 13.89 22.20
N TRP A 65 23.98 13.63 21.89
CA TRP A 65 22.85 13.98 22.74
C TRP A 65 22.34 12.71 23.42
N GLN A 66 22.27 12.74 24.74
CA GLN A 66 21.77 11.63 25.54
C GLN A 66 20.43 12.04 26.18
N PRO A 67 19.28 11.59 25.63
CA PRO A 67 17.98 11.91 26.20
C PRO A 67 17.77 11.17 27.51
N ILE A 68 17.89 11.87 28.63
CA ILE A 68 17.49 11.35 29.92
C ILE A 68 15.96 11.49 30.05
N LEU A 69 15.28 10.36 30.22
CA LEU A 69 13.83 10.30 30.39
C LEU A 69 13.46 10.80 31.79
N THR A 70 13.14 12.09 31.90
CA THR A 70 12.67 12.71 33.14
C THR A 70 11.15 12.90 33.09
N PRO A 71 10.43 12.88 34.22
CA PRO A 71 8.99 13.19 34.23
C PRO A 71 8.67 14.54 33.57
N LYS A 72 9.57 15.52 33.67
CA LYS A 72 9.44 16.85 33.06
C LYS A 72 9.51 16.83 31.52
N SER A 73 10.20 15.88 30.92
CA SER A 73 10.28 15.73 29.47
C SER A 73 9.26 14.72 28.93
N VAL A 74 9.01 13.64 29.66
CA VAL A 74 8.18 12.52 29.21
C VAL A 74 6.68 12.80 29.38
N LEU A 75 6.24 13.40 30.50
CA LEU A 75 4.81 13.65 30.73
C LEU A 75 4.21 14.62 29.69
N PRO A 76 4.83 15.76 29.36
CA PRO A 76 4.30 16.64 28.32
C PRO A 76 4.23 15.95 26.96
N LEU A 77 5.22 15.10 26.62
CA LEU A 77 5.25 14.36 25.37
C LEU A 77 4.02 13.47 25.21
N PHE A 78 3.63 12.72 26.25
CA PHE A 78 2.43 11.87 26.21
C PHE A 78 1.15 12.67 25.93
N PHE A 79 0.97 13.83 26.59
CA PHE A 79 -0.19 14.68 26.36
C PHE A 79 -0.17 15.35 24.98
N ILE A 80 0.99 15.80 24.51
CA ILE A 80 1.15 16.39 23.17
C ILE A 80 0.77 15.37 22.09
N VAL A 81 1.30 14.14 22.18
CA VAL A 81 0.97 13.07 21.23
C VAL A 81 -0.53 12.76 21.29
N GLY A 82 -1.11 12.64 22.49
CA GLY A 82 -2.53 12.41 22.67
C GLY A 82 -3.42 13.49 22.06
N ILE A 83 -3.11 14.77 22.31
CA ILE A 83 -3.85 15.94 21.83
C ILE A 83 -3.75 16.10 20.31
N ILE A 84 -2.67 15.65 19.68
CA ILE A 84 -2.53 15.68 18.22
C ILE A 84 -3.25 14.48 17.58
N PHE A 85 -3.04 13.27 18.14
CA PHE A 85 -3.51 12.03 17.51
C PHE A 85 -5.02 11.84 17.64
N ALA A 86 -5.64 12.27 18.75
CA ALA A 86 -7.07 12.07 18.95
C ALA A 86 -7.95 12.90 17.98
N PRO A 87 -7.73 14.22 17.78
CA PRO A 87 -8.45 14.99 16.76
C PRO A 87 -8.15 14.51 15.34
N LEU A 88 -6.89 14.19 15.04
CA LEU A 88 -6.51 13.66 13.73
C LEU A 88 -7.25 12.34 13.44
N GLY A 89 -7.26 11.41 14.39
CA GLY A 89 -8.03 10.17 14.29
C GLY A 89 -9.53 10.41 14.12
N GLY A 90 -10.09 11.38 14.84
CA GLY A 90 -11.48 11.81 14.67
C GLY A 90 -11.79 12.33 13.26
N VAL A 91 -10.92 13.15 12.68
CA VAL A 91 -11.06 13.65 11.30
C VAL A 91 -10.97 12.50 10.29
N LEU A 92 -10.03 11.56 10.49
CA LEU A 92 -9.89 10.38 9.63
C LEU A 92 -11.14 9.48 9.70
N LEU A 93 -11.69 9.25 10.90
CA LEU A 93 -12.94 8.51 11.10
C LEU A 93 -14.11 9.20 10.41
N TRP A 94 -14.25 10.50 10.61
CA TRP A 94 -15.30 11.29 9.98
C TRP A 94 -15.20 11.19 8.45
N ALA A 95 -14.01 11.41 7.88
CA ALA A 95 -13.79 11.28 6.44
C ALA A 95 -14.06 9.86 5.93
N SER A 96 -13.71 8.82 6.67
CA SER A 96 -14.10 7.46 6.29
C SER A 96 -15.62 7.23 6.32
N SER A 97 -16.35 7.91 7.21
CA SER A 97 -17.81 7.76 7.35
C SER A 97 -18.62 8.51 6.29
N THR A 98 -18.02 9.48 5.59
CA THR A 98 -18.68 10.22 4.50
C THR A 98 -18.63 9.47 3.17
N VAL A 99 -17.78 8.45 3.05
CA VAL A 99 -17.73 7.57 1.88
C VAL A 99 -19.02 6.78 1.77
N GLN A 100 -19.57 6.77 0.57
CA GLN A 100 -20.78 6.02 0.24
C GLN A 100 -20.41 4.84 -0.63
N GLU A 101 -20.83 3.65 -0.26
CA GLU A 101 -20.50 2.45 -1.02
C GLU A 101 -21.57 1.36 -0.93
N ILE A 102 -21.65 0.54 -1.97
CA ILE A 102 -22.44 -0.69 -2.01
C ILE A 102 -21.61 -1.81 -2.62
N VAL A 103 -21.59 -2.95 -1.94
CA VAL A 103 -20.96 -4.20 -2.35
C VAL A 103 -22.05 -5.24 -2.56
N ILE A 104 -22.08 -5.86 -3.73
CA ILE A 104 -23.03 -6.92 -4.07
C ILE A 104 -22.24 -8.12 -4.60
N ASP A 105 -22.28 -9.22 -3.85
CA ASP A 105 -21.72 -10.52 -4.24
C ASP A 105 -22.68 -11.23 -5.20
N TYR A 106 -22.22 -11.41 -6.43
CA TYR A 106 -22.96 -12.06 -7.52
C TYR A 106 -22.41 -13.44 -7.89
N THR A 107 -21.53 -14.01 -7.06
CA THR A 107 -20.83 -15.28 -7.31
C THR A 107 -21.77 -16.43 -7.69
N ASP A 108 -22.87 -16.56 -6.96
CA ASP A 108 -23.84 -17.65 -7.17
C ASP A 108 -25.03 -17.24 -8.02
N CYS A 109 -24.96 -16.12 -8.75
CA CYS A 109 -26.09 -15.66 -9.56
C CYS A 109 -26.51 -16.72 -10.58
N THR A 110 -25.56 -17.40 -11.22
CA THR A 110 -25.82 -18.49 -12.18
C THR A 110 -26.48 -19.72 -11.58
N ARG A 111 -26.33 -19.93 -10.27
CA ARG A 111 -26.83 -21.11 -9.53
C ARG A 111 -28.13 -20.85 -8.78
N LEU A 112 -28.29 -19.66 -8.21
CA LEU A 112 -29.38 -19.31 -7.30
C LEU A 112 -30.41 -18.36 -7.90
N ALA A 113 -30.04 -17.56 -8.91
CA ALA A 113 -30.98 -16.62 -9.50
C ALA A 113 -31.89 -17.31 -10.53
N THR A 114 -33.14 -16.86 -10.58
CA THR A 114 -34.17 -17.34 -11.51
C THR A 114 -34.27 -16.39 -12.71
N SER A 115 -35.06 -16.77 -13.71
CA SER A 115 -35.44 -15.90 -14.85
C SER A 115 -36.28 -14.68 -14.45
N THR A 116 -36.75 -14.60 -13.20
CA THR A 116 -37.46 -13.45 -12.63
C THR A 116 -36.61 -12.74 -11.59
N LEU A 117 -36.87 -11.45 -11.39
CA LEU A 117 -36.17 -10.63 -10.41
C LEU A 117 -36.52 -11.12 -8.99
N THR A 118 -35.49 -11.56 -8.25
CA THR A 118 -35.62 -12.13 -6.89
C THR A 118 -34.66 -11.45 -5.94
N THR A 119 -35.00 -11.35 -4.66
CA THR A 119 -34.11 -10.77 -3.64
C THR A 119 -32.87 -11.65 -3.47
N ILE A 120 -31.71 -11.01 -3.31
CA ILE A 120 -30.46 -11.73 -3.05
C ILE A 120 -30.55 -12.35 -1.65
N PRO A 121 -30.27 -13.66 -1.48
CA PRO A 121 -30.36 -14.30 -0.18
C PRO A 121 -29.44 -13.66 0.88
N ASP A 122 -30.03 -13.17 1.97
CA ASP A 122 -29.30 -12.51 3.07
C ASP A 122 -28.45 -13.44 3.92
N SER A 123 -28.63 -14.76 3.79
CA SER A 123 -27.99 -15.80 4.62
C SER A 123 -26.45 -15.79 4.60
N SER A 124 -25.84 -15.09 3.65
CA SER A 124 -24.39 -15.08 3.42
C SER A 124 -23.75 -13.68 3.44
N LYS A 125 -24.45 -12.64 3.94
CA LYS A 125 -23.93 -11.24 3.95
C LYS A 125 -23.39 -10.80 2.58
N ARG A 126 -24.08 -11.20 1.51
CA ARG A 126 -23.72 -10.90 0.11
C ARG A 126 -23.81 -9.42 -0.23
N VAL A 127 -24.65 -8.71 0.50
CA VAL A 127 -24.86 -7.28 0.33
C VAL A 127 -24.28 -6.55 1.53
N SER A 128 -23.43 -5.58 1.26
CA SER A 128 -22.97 -4.62 2.26
C SER A 128 -23.11 -3.22 1.67
N ALA A 129 -23.89 -2.37 2.33
CA ALA A 129 -24.16 -1.02 1.87
C ALA A 129 -23.88 -0.03 2.99
N THR A 130 -23.36 1.14 2.64
CA THR A 130 -23.13 2.25 3.56
C THR A 130 -23.46 3.54 2.83
N PHE A 131 -24.57 4.12 3.24
CA PHE A 131 -25.12 5.35 2.71
C PHE A 131 -25.53 6.26 3.86
N LYS A 132 -25.80 7.53 3.57
CA LYS A 132 -26.32 8.48 4.57
C LYS A 132 -27.76 8.12 4.96
N SER A 133 -28.54 7.68 3.96
CA SER A 133 -29.92 7.24 4.12
C SER A 133 -30.03 5.72 4.05
N LYS A 134 -31.10 5.15 4.61
CA LYS A 134 -31.39 3.72 4.47
C LYS A 134 -31.91 3.42 3.07
N MET A 135 -31.49 2.29 2.50
CA MET A 135 -32.02 1.77 1.24
C MET A 135 -33.51 1.44 1.37
N LYS A 136 -34.30 1.77 0.35
CA LYS A 136 -35.75 1.48 0.30
C LYS A 136 -36.01 -0.01 0.09
N GLN A 137 -35.17 -0.66 -0.70
CA GLN A 137 -35.31 -2.06 -1.09
C GLN A 137 -33.95 -2.74 -1.05
N SER A 138 -33.94 -4.01 -0.64
CA SER A 138 -32.74 -4.84 -0.73
C SER A 138 -32.41 -5.13 -2.20
N PRO A 139 -31.13 -5.27 -2.58
CA PRO A 139 -30.75 -5.64 -3.93
C PRO A 139 -31.39 -6.95 -4.39
N MET A 140 -31.71 -7.00 -5.68
CA MET A 140 -32.32 -8.13 -6.35
C MET A 140 -31.44 -8.54 -7.53
N TRP A 141 -31.58 -9.79 -7.95
CA TRP A 141 -30.91 -10.34 -9.11
C TRP A 141 -31.84 -11.13 -10.01
N GLN A 142 -31.46 -11.25 -11.27
CA GLN A 142 -32.15 -12.06 -12.28
C GLN A 142 -31.11 -12.68 -13.20
N LEU A 143 -31.34 -13.94 -13.57
CA LEU A 143 -30.52 -14.64 -14.56
C LEU A 143 -31.16 -14.50 -15.95
N LYS A 144 -30.41 -13.95 -16.90
CA LYS A 144 -30.76 -13.93 -18.33
C LYS A 144 -29.77 -14.81 -19.08
N LYS A 145 -30.27 -15.84 -19.77
CA LYS A 145 -29.44 -16.70 -20.62
C LYS A 145 -29.68 -16.32 -22.07
N ASN A 146 -28.64 -15.83 -22.74
CA ASN A 146 -28.58 -15.73 -24.18
C ASN A 146 -27.93 -17.01 -24.74
N GLU A 147 -28.01 -17.23 -26.06
CA GLU A 147 -27.47 -18.45 -26.70
C GLU A 147 -25.97 -18.68 -26.40
N THR A 148 -25.20 -17.62 -26.15
CA THR A 148 -23.75 -17.68 -25.91
C THR A 148 -23.31 -17.21 -24.53
N ASP A 149 -24.13 -16.43 -23.82
CA ASP A 149 -23.71 -15.71 -22.61
C ASP A 149 -24.71 -15.87 -21.47
N THR A 150 -24.17 -16.08 -20.27
CA THR A 150 -24.95 -16.05 -19.02
C THR A 150 -24.82 -14.66 -18.41
N ILE A 151 -25.92 -13.92 -18.37
CA ILE A 151 -25.97 -12.55 -17.88
C ILE A 151 -26.65 -12.53 -16.52
N CYS A 152 -25.95 -12.02 -15.52
CA CYS A 152 -26.52 -11.68 -14.22
C CYS A 152 -26.95 -10.21 -14.22
N LEU A 153 -28.25 -9.97 -14.12
CA LEU A 153 -28.82 -8.63 -13.94
C LEU A 153 -28.94 -8.34 -12.45
N LEU A 154 -28.28 -7.30 -11.97
CA LEU A 154 -28.39 -6.80 -10.61
C LEU A 154 -29.27 -5.56 -10.59
N GLN A 155 -30.21 -5.47 -9.67
CA GLN A 155 -31.01 -4.28 -9.41
C GLN A 155 -30.79 -3.83 -7.96
N PHE A 156 -30.43 -2.57 -7.75
CA PHE A 156 -30.13 -2.03 -6.42
C PHE A 156 -30.56 -0.57 -6.27
N ASP A 157 -30.94 -0.21 -5.04
CA ASP A 157 -31.39 1.14 -4.68
C ASP A 157 -30.20 2.00 -4.20
N ILE A 158 -30.09 3.20 -4.75
CA ILE A 158 -29.21 4.26 -4.26
C ILE A 158 -30.09 5.26 -3.51
N PRO A 159 -30.04 5.30 -2.16
CA PRO A 159 -31.04 6.03 -1.37
C PRO A 159 -30.82 7.54 -1.32
N ASN A 160 -29.63 8.01 -1.70
CA ASN A 160 -29.30 9.43 -1.74
C ASN A 160 -28.16 9.66 -2.75
N ASP A 161 -28.04 10.89 -3.25
CA ASP A 161 -27.10 11.24 -4.31
C ASP A 161 -25.63 10.93 -3.93
N MET A 162 -24.90 10.35 -4.88
CA MET A 162 -23.46 10.12 -4.83
C MET A 162 -22.77 11.13 -5.75
N GLY A 163 -22.14 12.14 -5.16
CA GLY A 163 -21.38 13.15 -5.90
C GLY A 163 -20.13 12.57 -6.57
N PRO A 164 -19.65 13.18 -7.67
CA PRO A 164 -18.48 12.72 -8.38
C PRO A 164 -17.19 12.88 -7.54
N PRO A 165 -16.17 12.02 -7.74
CA PRO A 165 -16.17 10.90 -8.67
C PRO A 165 -16.80 9.62 -8.10
N VAL A 166 -17.52 8.89 -8.95
CA VAL A 166 -18.12 7.58 -8.66
C VAL A 166 -17.33 6.49 -9.37
N PHE A 167 -16.94 5.46 -8.63
CA PHE A 167 -16.11 4.36 -9.14
C PHE A 167 -16.85 3.04 -9.06
N LEU A 168 -16.75 2.25 -10.13
CA LEU A 168 -17.17 0.85 -10.17
C LEU A 168 -15.93 -0.04 -10.13
N TYR A 169 -15.80 -0.77 -9.04
CA TYR A 169 -14.80 -1.80 -8.85
C TYR A 169 -15.43 -3.18 -8.97
N TYR A 170 -14.62 -4.16 -9.36
CA TYR A 170 -14.89 -5.56 -9.03
C TYR A 170 -13.96 -5.96 -7.89
N ARG A 171 -14.48 -6.79 -6.98
CA ARG A 171 -13.77 -7.33 -5.84
C ARG A 171 -13.69 -8.84 -6.00
N LEU A 172 -12.48 -9.38 -5.84
CA LEU A 172 -12.23 -10.81 -5.79
C LEU A 172 -11.74 -11.18 -4.39
N THR A 173 -12.12 -12.36 -3.93
CA THR A 173 -11.61 -12.97 -2.71
C THR A 173 -10.95 -14.31 -3.01
N ASN A 174 -10.05 -14.71 -2.11
CA ASN A 174 -9.29 -15.96 -2.22
C ASN A 174 -8.48 -16.12 -3.53
N PHE A 175 -8.08 -15.00 -4.16
CA PHE A 175 -7.28 -15.01 -5.39
C PHE A 175 -5.87 -14.46 -5.14
N TYR A 176 -4.85 -15.32 -5.19
CA TYR A 176 -3.50 -15.00 -4.71
C TYR A 176 -2.61 -14.35 -5.79
N GLN A 177 -2.88 -13.08 -6.14
CA GLN A 177 -1.99 -12.31 -7.02
C GLN A 177 -0.60 -12.09 -6.43
N ASN A 178 -0.46 -12.17 -5.11
CA ASN A 178 0.79 -11.94 -4.38
C ASN A 178 1.71 -13.19 -4.32
N HIS A 179 1.31 -14.30 -4.93
CA HIS A 179 2.16 -15.49 -4.97
C HIS A 179 3.46 -15.20 -5.76
N ARG A 180 4.62 -15.55 -5.21
CA ARG A 180 5.95 -15.21 -5.79
C ARG A 180 6.07 -15.56 -7.28
N ARG A 181 5.67 -16.77 -7.67
CA ARG A 181 5.72 -17.20 -9.08
C ARG A 181 4.74 -16.40 -9.95
N TYR A 182 3.57 -16.04 -9.42
CA TYR A 182 2.56 -15.28 -10.16
C TYR A 182 3.06 -13.87 -10.47
N VAL A 183 3.57 -13.15 -9.45
CA VAL A 183 4.08 -11.77 -9.59
C VAL A 183 5.24 -11.67 -10.59
N GLN A 184 6.10 -12.69 -10.65
CA GLN A 184 7.26 -12.70 -11.54
C GLN A 184 6.89 -13.08 -12.99
N SER A 185 5.74 -13.68 -13.22
CA SER A 185 5.35 -14.27 -14.50
C SER A 185 4.79 -13.23 -15.48
N LEU A 186 5.69 -12.38 -15.98
CA LEU A 186 5.44 -11.36 -17.02
C LEU A 186 6.76 -11.01 -17.75
N SER A 187 6.66 -10.42 -18.94
CA SER A 187 7.80 -9.91 -19.71
C SER A 187 7.64 -8.41 -19.99
N LEU A 188 8.41 -7.57 -19.29
CA LEU A 188 8.33 -6.11 -19.45
C LEU A 188 8.68 -5.61 -20.87
N PRO A 189 9.73 -6.12 -21.55
CA PRO A 189 10.00 -5.67 -22.92
C PRO A 189 8.88 -6.04 -23.89
N GLN A 190 8.24 -7.21 -23.69
CA GLN A 190 7.07 -7.61 -24.47
C GLN A 190 5.89 -6.65 -24.27
N LEU A 191 5.61 -6.27 -23.02
CA LEU A 191 4.55 -5.32 -22.68
C LEU A 191 4.82 -3.91 -23.19
N LYS A 192 6.10 -3.51 -23.26
CA LYS A 192 6.54 -2.24 -23.84
C LYS A 192 6.37 -2.19 -25.36
N GLY A 193 6.16 -3.33 -26.01
CA GLY A 193 5.87 -3.45 -27.44
C GLY A 193 6.97 -4.09 -28.28
N ASP A 194 8.03 -4.60 -27.66
CA ASP A 194 9.13 -5.25 -28.37
C ASP A 194 8.72 -6.65 -28.86
N ALA A 195 8.96 -6.92 -30.14
CA ALA A 195 8.79 -8.25 -30.72
C ALA A 195 9.99 -9.13 -30.35
N LEU A 196 9.82 -9.97 -29.33
CA LEU A 196 10.84 -10.89 -28.83
C LEU A 196 10.76 -12.25 -29.53
N SER A 197 11.91 -12.90 -29.70
CA SER A 197 11.94 -14.23 -30.31
C SER A 197 11.32 -15.30 -29.39
N ASN A 198 10.79 -16.38 -29.98
CA ASN A 198 10.24 -17.53 -29.24
C ASN A 198 11.23 -18.09 -28.20
N LYS A 199 12.53 -18.12 -28.53
CA LYS A 199 13.59 -18.57 -27.62
C LYS A 199 13.75 -17.63 -26.42
N THR A 200 13.76 -16.32 -26.67
CA THR A 200 13.87 -15.31 -25.60
C THR A 200 12.69 -15.39 -24.63
N ILE A 201 11.48 -15.62 -25.14
CA ILE A 201 10.28 -15.79 -24.30
C ILE A 201 10.33 -17.13 -23.54
N ALA A 202 10.78 -18.21 -24.17
CA ALA A 202 10.94 -19.51 -23.53
C ALA A 202 11.88 -19.47 -22.31
N ASP A 203 12.97 -18.72 -22.40
CA ASP A 203 13.96 -18.55 -21.31
C ASP A 203 13.61 -17.39 -20.36
N SER A 204 12.44 -16.75 -20.50
CA SER A 204 12.05 -15.58 -19.72
C SER A 204 11.39 -15.91 -18.37
N THR A 205 11.08 -14.87 -17.60
CA THR A 205 10.34 -14.99 -16.33
C THR A 205 8.87 -15.38 -16.50
N CYS A 206 8.35 -15.46 -17.73
CA CYS A 206 6.96 -15.86 -18.02
C CYS A 206 6.63 -17.34 -17.76
N ASP A 207 7.55 -18.14 -17.22
CA ASP A 207 7.31 -19.53 -16.81
C ASP A 207 6.07 -19.65 -15.90
N PRO A 208 5.17 -20.64 -16.12
CA PRO A 208 5.20 -21.68 -17.16
C PRO A 208 4.55 -21.28 -18.50
N LEU A 209 3.94 -20.11 -18.61
CA LEU A 209 3.20 -19.69 -19.81
C LEU A 209 4.07 -18.85 -20.75
N THR A 210 5.09 -19.49 -21.31
CA THR A 210 6.02 -18.87 -22.25
C THR A 210 5.62 -19.11 -23.70
N THR A 211 5.56 -20.37 -24.12
CA THR A 211 5.28 -20.78 -25.51
C THR A 211 4.23 -21.87 -25.55
N ASP A 212 3.43 -21.90 -26.61
CA ASP A 212 2.46 -22.96 -26.84
C ASP A 212 3.14 -24.30 -27.18
N PRO A 213 2.81 -25.40 -26.47
CA PRO A 213 3.43 -26.70 -26.70
C PRO A 213 3.21 -27.25 -28.11
N VAL A 214 2.10 -26.88 -28.79
CA VAL A 214 1.72 -27.39 -30.11
C VAL A 214 2.39 -26.58 -31.22
N THR A 215 2.15 -25.27 -31.27
CA THR A 215 2.65 -24.40 -32.35
C THR A 215 4.09 -23.95 -32.15
N LYS A 216 4.65 -24.10 -30.93
CA LYS A 216 5.97 -23.58 -30.53
C LYS A 216 6.12 -22.06 -30.67
N LYS A 217 5.01 -21.33 -30.75
CA LYS A 217 4.98 -19.86 -30.79
C LYS A 217 4.88 -19.29 -29.39
N ALA A 218 5.46 -18.11 -29.19
CA ALA A 218 5.35 -17.39 -27.92
C ALA A 218 3.90 -16.93 -27.65
N TYR A 219 3.50 -16.98 -26.38
CA TYR A 219 2.27 -16.32 -25.93
C TYR A 219 2.47 -14.81 -25.91
N TYR A 220 1.50 -14.07 -26.42
CA TYR A 220 1.45 -12.62 -26.31
C TYR A 220 0.12 -12.17 -25.74
N PRO A 221 0.06 -11.46 -24.60
CA PRO A 221 1.14 -11.28 -23.63
C PRO A 221 1.45 -12.60 -22.88
N CYS A 222 2.72 -12.87 -22.58
CA CYS A 222 3.12 -14.08 -21.86
C CYS A 222 2.92 -13.96 -20.34
N GLY A 223 2.90 -15.13 -19.68
CA GLY A 223 2.90 -15.24 -18.23
C GLY A 223 1.54 -15.43 -17.57
N LEU A 224 1.59 -15.84 -16.31
CA LEU A 224 0.41 -16.21 -15.51
C LEU A 224 -0.55 -15.04 -15.31
N ILE A 225 -0.01 -13.84 -15.10
CA ILE A 225 -0.82 -12.65 -14.80
C ILE A 225 -1.73 -12.32 -15.99
N ALA A 226 -1.16 -12.27 -17.19
CA ALA A 226 -1.90 -11.98 -18.41
C ALA A 226 -2.92 -13.08 -18.73
N ASN A 227 -2.54 -14.35 -18.54
CA ASN A 227 -3.44 -15.48 -18.82
C ASN A 227 -4.69 -15.46 -17.95
N SER A 228 -4.56 -15.24 -16.64
CA SER A 228 -5.71 -15.24 -15.73
C SER A 228 -6.45 -13.90 -15.67
N LEU A 229 -6.47 -13.13 -16.76
CA LEU A 229 -7.19 -11.86 -16.85
C LEU A 229 -8.67 -12.04 -16.48
N PHE A 230 -9.15 -11.19 -15.59
CA PHE A 230 -10.57 -11.14 -15.24
C PHE A 230 -11.41 -10.75 -16.47
N ASN A 231 -12.38 -11.58 -16.83
CA ASN A 231 -13.09 -11.50 -18.11
C ASN A 231 -14.62 -11.35 -17.99
N ASP A 232 -15.16 -11.08 -16.79
CA ASP A 232 -16.56 -10.61 -16.68
C ASP A 232 -16.66 -9.22 -17.30
N THR A 233 -17.77 -8.94 -17.99
CA THR A 233 -18.01 -7.63 -18.59
C THR A 233 -19.17 -6.93 -17.89
N PHE A 234 -18.99 -5.64 -17.60
CA PHE A 234 -19.97 -4.81 -16.90
C PHE A 234 -20.63 -3.84 -17.89
N SER A 235 -21.96 -3.81 -17.93
CA SER A 235 -22.71 -2.75 -18.60
C SER A 235 -22.60 -1.43 -17.83
N MET A 236 -23.05 -0.33 -18.43
CA MET A 236 -23.31 0.89 -17.68
C MET A 236 -24.55 0.69 -16.78
N PRO A 237 -24.59 1.24 -15.55
CA PRO A 237 -25.79 1.23 -14.73
C PRO A 237 -26.90 2.07 -15.37
N SER A 238 -28.12 1.56 -15.42
CA SER A 238 -29.29 2.28 -15.95
C SER A 238 -30.31 2.53 -14.85
N ASP A 239 -30.75 3.77 -14.69
CA ASP A 239 -31.81 4.16 -13.76
C ASP A 239 -33.16 3.67 -14.28
N VAL A 240 -33.85 2.88 -13.47
CA VAL A 240 -35.16 2.29 -13.73
C VAL A 240 -36.21 2.78 -12.72
N SER A 241 -35.92 3.84 -11.96
CA SER A 241 -36.81 4.36 -10.92
C SER A 241 -38.15 4.88 -11.45
N SER A 242 -38.16 5.48 -12.64
CA SER A 242 -39.35 6.13 -13.22
C SER A 242 -40.34 5.17 -13.89
N GLY A 243 -39.92 3.93 -14.19
CA GLY A 243 -40.72 3.00 -15.01
C GLY A 243 -40.93 3.48 -16.45
N ASP A 244 -40.17 4.48 -16.91
CA ASP A 244 -40.20 4.99 -18.28
C ASP A 244 -39.70 3.91 -19.27
N GLU A 245 -40.21 3.95 -20.51
CA GLU A 245 -39.82 3.01 -21.57
C GLU A 245 -38.32 3.08 -21.90
N ASP A 246 -37.68 4.23 -21.65
CA ASP A 246 -36.24 4.46 -21.88
C ASP A 246 -35.49 4.70 -20.55
N PRO A 247 -34.81 3.69 -19.98
CA PRO A 247 -34.07 3.87 -18.74
C PRO A 247 -32.83 4.76 -18.93
N VAL A 248 -32.67 5.75 -18.04
CA VAL A 248 -31.57 6.72 -18.14
C VAL A 248 -30.24 6.07 -17.76
N THR A 249 -29.33 5.94 -18.72
CA THR A 249 -28.04 5.29 -18.49
C THR A 249 -27.03 6.24 -17.82
N TYR A 250 -26.50 5.83 -16.66
CA TYR A 250 -25.39 6.49 -16.00
C TYR A 250 -24.08 6.15 -16.71
N GLN A 251 -23.63 7.10 -17.54
CA GLN A 251 -22.44 6.92 -18.37
C GLN A 251 -21.19 6.81 -17.49
N MET A 252 -20.40 5.74 -17.64
CA MET A 252 -19.12 5.59 -16.98
C MET A 252 -18.04 5.25 -18.01
N THR A 253 -16.85 5.79 -17.83
CA THR A 253 -15.71 5.56 -18.73
C THR A 253 -14.80 4.47 -18.21
N ASN A 254 -14.17 3.77 -19.15
CA ASN A 254 -13.08 2.82 -18.90
C ASN A 254 -11.69 3.40 -19.21
N LYS A 255 -11.64 4.71 -19.52
CA LYS A 255 -10.41 5.46 -19.75
C LYS A 255 -10.01 6.21 -18.48
N GLY A 256 -8.71 6.38 -18.29
CA GLY A 256 -8.16 7.00 -17.08
C GLY A 256 -8.37 6.16 -15.80
N ILE A 257 -8.49 4.84 -15.93
CA ILE A 257 -8.59 3.90 -14.80
C ILE A 257 -7.20 3.36 -14.39
N ALA A 258 -6.26 3.31 -15.34
CA ALA A 258 -4.86 2.98 -15.09
C ALA A 258 -4.08 4.24 -14.69
N TRP A 259 -2.99 4.03 -13.94
CA TRP A 259 -2.09 5.12 -13.54
C TRP A 259 -1.29 5.57 -14.77
N GLU A 260 -0.97 6.87 -14.84
CA GLU A 260 -0.19 7.39 -15.95
C GLU A 260 1.20 6.75 -16.03
N SER A 261 1.82 6.49 -14.88
CA SER A 261 3.07 5.73 -14.79
C SER A 261 2.94 4.30 -15.31
N ASP A 262 1.79 3.65 -15.07
CA ASP A 262 1.54 2.30 -15.56
C ASP A 262 1.38 2.33 -17.08
N ARG A 263 0.58 3.27 -17.61
CA ARG A 263 0.38 3.43 -19.07
C ARG A 263 1.71 3.58 -19.82
N ALA A 264 2.68 4.29 -19.26
CA ALA A 264 3.99 4.48 -19.88
C ALA A 264 4.83 3.18 -19.99
N LEU A 265 4.48 2.12 -19.25
CA LEU A 265 5.14 0.82 -19.33
C LEU A 265 4.59 -0.07 -20.45
N TYR A 266 3.44 0.28 -21.01
CA TYR A 266 2.78 -0.47 -22.08
C TYR A 266 2.90 0.28 -23.40
N GLY A 267 3.24 -0.44 -24.46
CA GLY A 267 3.34 0.13 -25.80
C GLY A 267 2.63 -0.73 -26.83
N LYS A 268 2.37 -0.14 -28.00
CA LYS A 268 1.80 -0.88 -29.13
C LYS A 268 2.80 -1.95 -29.57
N SER A 269 2.34 -3.19 -29.62
CA SER A 269 3.17 -4.32 -30.01
C SER A 269 3.64 -4.26 -31.46
N SER A 270 4.90 -4.67 -31.65
CA SER A 270 5.56 -4.81 -32.95
C SER A 270 5.40 -6.20 -33.57
N TYR A 271 4.75 -7.14 -32.87
CA TYR A 271 4.50 -8.49 -33.40
C TYR A 271 3.55 -8.48 -34.58
N LYS A 272 3.70 -9.47 -35.45
CA LYS A 272 2.67 -9.82 -36.45
C LYS A 272 1.74 -10.91 -35.90
N PRO A 273 0.46 -10.96 -36.34
CA PRO A 273 -0.51 -11.95 -35.86
C PRO A 273 -0.07 -13.42 -36.03
N ASP A 274 0.78 -13.70 -37.00
CA ASP A 274 1.32 -15.03 -37.29
C ASP A 274 2.54 -15.41 -36.43
N GLU A 275 3.17 -14.48 -35.73
CA GLU A 275 4.38 -14.72 -34.93
C GLU A 275 4.07 -15.23 -33.51
N VAL A 276 2.90 -14.89 -32.98
CA VAL A 276 2.51 -15.13 -31.59
C VAL A 276 1.10 -15.71 -31.48
N VAL A 277 0.78 -16.27 -30.32
CA VAL A 277 -0.53 -16.87 -30.02
C VAL A 277 -1.12 -16.28 -28.73
N PRO A 278 -2.46 -16.24 -28.60
CA PRO A 278 -3.10 -15.77 -27.38
C PRO A 278 -2.86 -16.72 -26.20
N PRO A 279 -2.85 -16.22 -24.95
CA PRO A 279 -2.81 -17.06 -23.76
C PRO A 279 -3.96 -18.08 -23.73
N PRO A 280 -3.78 -19.26 -23.11
CA PRO A 280 -4.78 -20.34 -23.12
C PRO A 280 -6.18 -19.93 -22.64
N ASN A 281 -6.28 -19.07 -21.62
CA ASN A 281 -7.57 -18.66 -21.04
C ASN A 281 -8.23 -17.49 -21.80
N TRP A 282 -7.59 -16.98 -22.86
CA TRP A 282 -8.15 -15.92 -23.70
C TRP A 282 -9.07 -16.50 -24.78
N GLY A 283 -10.16 -17.14 -24.34
CA GLY A 283 -11.08 -17.88 -25.22
C GLY A 283 -11.68 -17.06 -26.37
N SER A 284 -11.76 -15.74 -26.24
CA SER A 284 -12.29 -14.83 -27.28
C SER A 284 -11.51 -14.87 -28.61
N TYR A 285 -10.25 -15.29 -28.59
CA TYR A 285 -9.39 -15.34 -29.79
C TYR A 285 -9.36 -16.72 -30.47
N ASN A 286 -10.04 -17.73 -29.90
CA ASN A 286 -10.08 -19.10 -30.45
C ASN A 286 -8.69 -19.64 -30.86
N GLY A 287 -7.66 -19.35 -30.05
CA GLY A 287 -6.30 -19.86 -30.22
C GLY A 287 -5.41 -19.14 -31.25
N SER A 288 -5.87 -18.11 -31.96
CA SER A 288 -5.04 -17.37 -32.93
C SER A 288 -5.37 -15.89 -33.01
N TYR A 289 -4.39 -15.07 -33.36
CA TYR A 289 -4.61 -13.64 -33.60
C TYR A 289 -4.95 -13.37 -35.07
N THR A 290 -6.05 -12.65 -35.31
CA THR A 290 -6.31 -12.00 -36.61
C THR A 290 -5.66 -10.63 -36.66
N VAL A 291 -5.73 -9.89 -35.55
CA VAL A 291 -5.08 -8.61 -35.30
C VAL A 291 -4.50 -8.64 -33.90
N ILE A 292 -3.27 -8.14 -33.73
CA ILE A 292 -2.65 -8.03 -32.42
C ILE A 292 -3.42 -7.00 -31.58
N PRO A 293 -3.94 -7.37 -30.40
CA PRO A 293 -4.69 -6.45 -29.57
C PRO A 293 -3.79 -5.40 -28.95
N ASP A 294 -4.32 -4.17 -28.89
CA ASP A 294 -3.75 -3.15 -28.04
C ASP A 294 -4.11 -3.44 -26.58
N LEU A 295 -3.15 -3.20 -25.67
CA LEU A 295 -3.32 -3.52 -24.26
C LEU A 295 -4.19 -2.45 -23.60
N SER A 296 -5.42 -2.80 -23.26
CA SER A 296 -6.39 -1.86 -22.70
C SER A 296 -6.03 -1.43 -21.27
N GLU A 297 -6.60 -0.33 -20.78
CA GLU A 297 -6.36 0.10 -19.40
C GLU A 297 -6.88 -0.92 -18.37
N GLU A 298 -7.95 -1.68 -18.68
CA GLU A 298 -8.41 -2.78 -17.83
C GLU A 298 -7.35 -3.86 -17.68
N PHE A 299 -6.63 -4.19 -18.76
CA PHE A 299 -5.49 -5.10 -18.73
C PHE A 299 -4.38 -4.54 -17.84
N MET A 300 -4.05 -3.26 -17.94
CA MET A 300 -3.02 -2.63 -17.11
C MET A 300 -3.39 -2.65 -15.62
N VAL A 301 -4.66 -2.39 -15.29
CA VAL A 301 -5.18 -2.48 -13.91
C VAL A 301 -5.06 -3.92 -13.38
N TRP A 302 -5.30 -4.92 -14.22
CA TRP A 302 -5.13 -6.32 -13.84
C TRP A 302 -3.66 -6.67 -13.59
N MET A 303 -2.77 -6.30 -14.52
CA MET A 303 -1.33 -6.57 -14.46
C MET A 303 -0.66 -6.02 -13.21
N ARG A 304 -1.18 -4.91 -12.66
CA ARG A 304 -0.73 -4.38 -11.36
C ARG A 304 -1.23 -5.25 -10.21
N THR A 305 -0.47 -6.26 -9.81
CA THR A 305 -0.84 -7.25 -8.80
C THR A 305 -1.25 -6.65 -7.44
N ALA A 306 -2.25 -7.23 -6.79
CA ALA A 306 -2.64 -6.90 -5.43
C ALA A 306 -1.75 -7.58 -4.38
N GLY A 307 -1.56 -6.93 -3.22
CA GLY A 307 -0.74 -7.47 -2.13
C GLY A 307 -1.46 -8.50 -1.23
N LEU A 308 -2.79 -8.58 -1.29
CA LEU A 308 -3.63 -9.47 -0.49
C LEU A 308 -4.52 -10.34 -1.39
N PRO A 309 -4.98 -11.51 -0.92
CA PRO A 309 -5.85 -12.40 -1.70
C PRO A 309 -7.28 -11.88 -1.90
N SER A 310 -7.67 -10.90 -1.09
CA SER A 310 -8.92 -10.17 -1.22
C SER A 310 -8.61 -8.75 -1.63
N PHE A 311 -9.03 -8.36 -2.83
CA PHE A 311 -8.68 -7.08 -3.42
C PHE A 311 -9.79 -6.57 -4.35
N SER A 312 -9.75 -5.26 -4.61
CA SER A 312 -10.64 -4.60 -5.57
C SER A 312 -9.82 -3.99 -6.70
N LYS A 313 -10.39 -3.99 -7.91
CA LYS A 313 -9.80 -3.43 -9.13
C LYS A 313 -10.81 -2.52 -9.80
N LEU A 314 -10.34 -1.39 -10.31
CA LEU A 314 -11.19 -0.39 -10.93
C LEU A 314 -11.59 -0.85 -12.34
N ALA A 315 -12.88 -0.91 -12.64
CA ALA A 315 -13.39 -1.27 -13.96
C ALA A 315 -13.92 -0.07 -14.75
N ARG A 316 -14.63 0.84 -14.06
CA ARG A 316 -15.21 2.05 -14.65
C ARG A 316 -15.17 3.20 -13.65
N ARG A 317 -15.14 4.43 -14.14
CA ARG A 317 -15.24 5.66 -13.33
C ARG A 317 -16.11 6.70 -14.01
N ASN A 318 -16.67 7.61 -13.23
CA ASN A 318 -17.28 8.84 -13.71
C ASN A 318 -16.85 9.98 -12.79
N ASP A 319 -16.28 11.03 -13.37
CA ASP A 319 -15.70 12.16 -12.64
C ASP A 319 -16.54 13.44 -12.72
N ASP A 320 -17.58 13.46 -13.55
CA ASP A 320 -18.26 14.69 -13.96
C ASP A 320 -19.72 14.73 -13.49
N THR A 321 -20.41 13.58 -13.43
CA THR A 321 -21.85 13.54 -13.12
C THR A 321 -22.16 12.85 -11.80
N THR A 322 -23.06 13.47 -11.04
CA THR A 322 -23.64 12.90 -9.82
C THR A 322 -24.54 11.73 -10.18
N MET A 323 -24.39 10.61 -9.45
CA MET A 323 -25.35 9.51 -9.51
C MET A 323 -26.49 9.82 -8.55
N THR A 324 -27.67 10.10 -9.10
CA THR A 324 -28.86 10.53 -8.34
C THR A 324 -29.47 9.38 -7.54
N ALA A 325 -30.26 9.71 -6.53
CA ALA A 325 -31.04 8.71 -5.80
C ALA A 325 -32.05 8.03 -6.74
N GLY A 326 -32.03 6.70 -6.80
CA GLY A 326 -32.83 5.93 -7.74
C GLY A 326 -32.53 4.44 -7.68
N THR A 327 -33.31 3.66 -8.43
CA THR A 327 -33.10 2.22 -8.57
C THR A 327 -32.32 1.98 -9.84
N TYR A 328 -31.13 1.38 -9.73
CA TYR A 328 -30.26 1.12 -10.88
C TYR A 328 -30.24 -0.36 -11.22
N GLN A 329 -30.15 -0.65 -12.51
CA GLN A 329 -29.88 -1.98 -13.04
C GLN A 329 -28.47 -2.03 -13.66
N LEU A 330 -27.76 -3.11 -13.37
CA LEU A 330 -26.43 -3.40 -13.92
C LEU A 330 -26.43 -4.82 -14.49
N SER A 331 -26.08 -4.97 -15.76
CA SER A 331 -25.92 -6.27 -16.41
C SER A 331 -24.46 -6.69 -16.38
N ILE A 332 -24.22 -7.93 -15.95
CA ILE A 332 -22.88 -8.52 -15.84
C ILE A 332 -22.86 -9.79 -16.70
N ALA A 333 -21.97 -9.88 -17.69
CA ALA A 333 -21.72 -11.15 -18.36
C ALA A 333 -20.77 -11.98 -17.49
N ASP A 334 -21.27 -13.08 -16.94
CA ASP A 334 -20.56 -13.95 -16.02
C ASP A 334 -19.72 -14.97 -16.83
N LYS A 335 -18.40 -14.75 -16.87
CA LYS A 335 -17.43 -15.59 -17.62
C LYS A 335 -16.29 -16.10 -16.74
N PHE A 336 -15.95 -15.37 -15.67
CA PHE A 336 -14.84 -15.68 -14.79
C PHE A 336 -15.29 -16.61 -13.66
N ASN A 337 -14.91 -17.88 -13.73
CA ASN A 337 -15.29 -18.85 -12.70
C ASN A 337 -14.41 -18.70 -11.45
N VAL A 338 -15.04 -18.39 -10.32
CA VAL A 338 -14.37 -18.28 -9.01
C VAL A 338 -14.65 -19.47 -8.09
N THR A 339 -15.58 -20.36 -8.48
CA THR A 339 -16.01 -21.49 -7.65
C THR A 339 -14.98 -22.61 -7.58
N GLU A 340 -14.05 -22.69 -8.54
CA GLU A 340 -13.01 -23.72 -8.59
C GLU A 340 -11.99 -23.60 -7.44
N TYR A 341 -11.82 -22.40 -6.89
CA TYR A 341 -10.87 -22.11 -5.81
C TYR A 341 -11.55 -21.53 -4.56
N ASP A 342 -12.85 -21.75 -4.38
CA ASP A 342 -13.63 -21.24 -3.24
C ASP A 342 -13.51 -19.72 -3.07
N GLY A 343 -13.45 -18.98 -4.18
CA GLY A 343 -13.43 -17.52 -4.19
C GLY A 343 -14.82 -16.93 -4.31
N THR A 344 -14.91 -15.62 -4.07
CA THR A 344 -16.11 -14.82 -4.37
C THR A 344 -15.76 -13.65 -5.28
N LYS A 345 -16.76 -13.24 -6.06
CA LYS A 345 -16.73 -12.05 -6.90
C LYS A 345 -17.89 -11.13 -6.56
N SER A 346 -17.59 -9.85 -6.44
CA SER A 346 -18.57 -8.83 -6.08
C SER A 346 -18.34 -7.57 -6.89
N ILE A 347 -19.41 -6.83 -7.16
CA ILE A 347 -19.27 -5.43 -7.57
C ILE A 347 -19.12 -4.56 -6.33
N LEU A 348 -18.37 -3.47 -6.44
CA LEU A 348 -18.23 -2.44 -5.42
C LEU A 348 -18.40 -1.09 -6.12
N LEU A 349 -19.51 -0.42 -5.87
CA LEU A 349 -19.73 0.96 -6.30
C LEU A 349 -19.42 1.88 -5.13
N SER A 350 -18.53 2.85 -5.30
CA SER A 350 -18.03 3.65 -4.18
C SER A 350 -17.64 5.07 -4.62
N THR A 351 -17.87 6.05 -3.74
CA THR A 351 -17.23 7.37 -3.83
C THR A 351 -15.85 7.36 -3.16
N ARG A 352 -15.07 8.42 -3.34
CA ARG A 352 -13.82 8.59 -2.58
C ARG A 352 -13.81 9.89 -1.79
N THR A 353 -13.09 9.89 -0.68
CA THR A 353 -12.58 11.12 -0.07
C THR A 353 -11.13 11.35 -0.51
N VAL A 354 -10.54 12.45 -0.05
CA VAL A 354 -9.11 12.75 -0.21
C VAL A 354 -8.23 11.63 0.38
N LEU A 355 -8.72 10.91 1.39
CA LEU A 355 -8.02 9.81 2.04
C LEU A 355 -8.23 8.45 1.36
N GLY A 356 -9.06 8.41 0.31
CA GLY A 356 -9.40 7.20 -0.42
C GLY A 356 -10.82 6.69 -0.12
N GLY A 357 -10.98 5.37 -0.18
CA GLY A 357 -12.26 4.69 0.09
C GLY A 357 -12.56 4.54 1.59
N LYS A 358 -13.65 3.84 1.89
CA LYS A 358 -14.08 3.62 3.27
C LYS A 358 -13.09 2.70 4.00
N ASN A 359 -12.38 3.25 4.99
CA ASN A 359 -11.52 2.48 5.87
C ASN A 359 -11.43 3.12 7.26
N PRO A 360 -12.21 2.66 8.25
CA PRO A 360 -12.19 3.23 9.59
C PRO A 360 -10.92 2.86 10.38
N PHE A 361 -10.15 1.86 9.95
CA PHE A 361 -9.01 1.32 10.73
C PHE A 361 -8.00 2.40 11.12
N MET A 362 -7.60 3.25 10.16
CA MET A 362 -6.63 4.32 10.41
C MET A 362 -7.16 5.31 11.46
N GLY A 363 -8.43 5.71 11.35
CA GLY A 363 -9.04 6.60 12.32
C GLY A 363 -9.14 5.96 13.72
N ILE A 364 -9.59 4.71 13.81
CA ILE A 364 -9.67 3.95 15.08
C ILE A 364 -8.26 3.85 15.71
N ALA A 365 -7.25 3.47 14.94
CA ALA A 365 -5.89 3.31 15.43
C ALA A 365 -5.33 4.61 16.06
N TYR A 366 -5.53 5.76 15.40
CA TYR A 366 -5.09 7.05 15.92
C TYR A 366 -5.83 7.47 17.19
N VAL A 367 -7.15 7.26 17.24
CA VAL A 367 -7.95 7.54 18.45
C VAL A 367 -7.52 6.64 19.61
N VAL A 368 -7.28 5.35 19.36
CA VAL A 368 -6.83 4.39 20.38
C VAL A 368 -5.44 4.76 20.91
N VAL A 369 -4.47 5.00 20.02
CA VAL A 369 -3.11 5.41 20.43
C VAL A 369 -3.16 6.73 21.20
N GLY A 370 -3.92 7.72 20.71
CA GLY A 370 -4.11 9.00 21.41
C GLY A 370 -4.73 8.82 22.79
N GLY A 371 -5.77 7.99 22.92
CA GLY A 371 -6.42 7.69 24.19
C GLY A 371 -5.51 6.98 25.18
N VAL A 372 -4.72 5.99 24.72
CA VAL A 372 -3.72 5.30 25.54
C VAL A 372 -2.64 6.28 26.02
N CYS A 373 -2.16 7.18 25.16
CA CYS A 373 -1.18 8.19 25.55
C CYS A 373 -1.69 9.14 26.64
N VAL A 374 -2.95 9.62 26.52
CA VAL A 374 -3.56 10.47 27.56
C VAL A 374 -3.75 9.71 28.87
N LEU A 375 -4.20 8.45 28.80
CA LEU A 375 -4.41 7.61 29.99
C LEU A 375 -3.09 7.33 30.72
N LEU A 376 -2.03 6.92 29.99
CA LEU A 376 -0.71 6.71 30.58
C LEU A 376 -0.10 8.01 31.11
N GLY A 377 -0.27 9.12 30.39
CA GLY A 377 0.14 10.45 30.84
C GLY A 377 -0.52 10.84 32.17
N ALA A 378 -1.83 10.61 32.31
CA ALA A 378 -2.56 10.86 33.54
C ALA A 378 -2.08 9.94 34.68
N LEU A 379 -1.94 8.63 34.44
CA LEU A 379 -1.45 7.68 35.44
C LEU A 379 -0.04 8.01 35.93
N PHE A 380 0.88 8.33 35.02
CA PHE A 380 2.25 8.73 35.40
C PHE A 380 2.29 10.07 36.11
N THR A 381 1.39 11.02 35.77
CA THR A 381 1.25 12.28 36.49
C THR A 381 0.79 12.03 37.92
N VAL A 382 -0.26 11.21 38.12
CA VAL A 382 -0.75 10.84 39.45
C VAL A 382 0.33 10.10 40.25
N ALA A 383 1.02 9.14 39.65
CA ALA A 383 2.11 8.42 40.31
C ALA A 383 3.27 9.36 40.73
N HIS A 384 3.62 10.33 39.88
CA HIS A 384 4.65 11.33 40.18
C HIS A 384 4.22 12.26 41.33
N LEU A 385 2.94 12.60 41.43
CA LEU A 385 2.39 13.42 42.51
C LEU A 385 2.31 12.66 43.84
N ILE A 386 1.95 11.37 43.83
CA ILE A 386 1.84 10.55 45.05
C ILE A 386 3.24 10.12 45.56
N ARG A 387 4.18 9.77 44.67
CA ARG A 387 5.52 9.30 45.03
C ARG A 387 6.61 10.04 44.23
N PRO A 388 6.89 11.31 44.55
CA PRO A 388 7.93 12.07 43.86
C PRO A 388 9.31 11.46 44.19
N ARG A 389 10.00 10.93 43.17
CA ARG A 389 11.40 10.50 43.27
C ARG A 389 12.33 11.66 42.92
N LYS A 390 13.39 11.85 43.71
CA LYS A 390 14.50 12.74 43.35
C LYS A 390 15.32 12.08 42.23
N LEU A 391 15.63 12.86 41.20
CA LEU A 391 16.43 12.36 40.08
C LEU A 391 17.90 12.24 40.51
N GLY A 392 18.52 11.08 40.31
CA GLY A 392 19.92 10.85 40.70
C GLY A 392 20.14 10.65 42.20
N ASP A 393 19.18 10.04 42.92
CA ASP A 393 19.32 9.70 44.33
C ASP A 393 20.28 8.49 44.52
N HIS A 394 21.35 8.69 45.28
CA HIS A 394 22.40 7.69 45.49
C HIS A 394 21.96 6.53 46.38
N THR A 395 20.87 6.70 47.15
CA THR A 395 20.32 5.65 48.03
C THR A 395 19.81 4.41 47.29
N TYR A 396 19.58 4.51 45.98
CA TYR A 396 19.19 3.40 45.11
C TYR A 396 20.36 2.79 44.35
N LEU A 397 21.59 3.28 44.56
CA LEU A 397 22.80 2.62 44.06
C LEU A 397 22.99 1.34 44.86
N THR A 398 23.11 0.22 44.15
CA THR A 398 23.15 -1.13 44.75
C THR A 398 24.26 -1.30 45.79
N TRP A 399 25.32 -0.50 45.70
CA TRP A 399 26.49 -0.54 46.57
C TRP A 399 26.47 0.47 47.74
N ASP A 400 25.47 1.35 47.83
CA ASP A 400 25.30 2.35 48.91
C ASP A 400 24.28 1.89 49.98
N SER A 401 24.09 0.56 50.10
CA SER A 401 23.00 -0.09 50.82
C SER A 401 23.08 -0.01 52.36
N THR A 402 23.95 0.82 52.93
CA THR A 402 24.06 1.03 54.39
C THR A 402 22.90 1.81 55.02
N ASN A 403 21.99 2.40 54.22
CA ASN A 403 20.87 3.23 54.71
C ASN A 403 19.51 2.91 54.05
N GLN A 404 19.07 1.64 54.01
CA GLN A 404 17.68 1.32 53.65
C GLN A 404 16.76 1.28 54.89
N PRO A 405 15.67 2.08 54.96
CA PRO A 405 14.53 1.73 55.77
C PRO A 405 13.79 0.57 55.08
N THR A 406 13.79 -0.59 55.73
CA THR A 406 13.06 -1.79 55.32
C THR A 406 11.59 -1.47 55.03
N THR A 407 11.16 -1.50 53.77
CA THR A 407 9.78 -1.88 53.42
C THR A 407 9.67 -2.33 51.97
N ALA A 408 8.96 -3.46 51.82
CA ALA A 408 8.41 -4.10 50.63
C ALA A 408 9.33 -5.06 49.86
N MET A 409 9.01 -6.33 50.08
CA MET A 409 9.53 -7.54 49.44
C MET A 409 9.27 -7.58 47.93
N ALA A 410 10.19 -8.21 47.21
CA ALA A 410 9.87 -9.09 46.09
C ALA A 410 10.87 -10.25 46.12
N THR A 411 10.47 -11.34 46.77
CA THR A 411 11.13 -12.65 46.71
C THR A 411 11.02 -13.22 45.30
N GLY A 412 12.13 -13.74 44.76
CA GLY A 412 12.07 -14.63 43.62
C GLY A 412 13.35 -14.73 42.80
N HIS A 413 14.41 -15.33 43.36
CA HIS A 413 15.22 -16.24 42.55
C HIS A 413 15.99 -17.26 43.40
N ASP A 414 15.77 -18.54 43.06
CA ASP A 414 16.51 -19.72 43.50
C ASP A 414 17.97 -19.61 43.07
N ASP A 415 18.91 -19.74 44.01
CA ASP A 415 20.30 -20.10 43.71
C ASP A 415 20.62 -21.44 44.40
N ARG A 416 20.17 -22.52 43.75
CA ARG A 416 20.80 -23.83 43.91
C ARG A 416 22.04 -23.87 43.03
N LEU A 417 23.12 -24.36 43.64
CA LEU A 417 24.39 -24.84 43.05
C LEU A 417 25.54 -23.82 43.03
N ARG A 418 26.32 -23.86 44.12
CA ARG A 418 27.78 -24.00 44.00
C ARG A 418 28.35 -24.84 45.15
N PRO A 419 29.10 -25.91 44.84
CA PRO A 419 29.91 -26.62 45.83
C PRO A 419 31.28 -25.96 45.95
N SER A 420 31.88 -25.97 47.13
CA SER A 420 33.22 -26.56 47.38
C SER A 420 33.79 -26.11 48.72
N SER A 421 34.40 -27.10 49.39
CA SER A 421 35.48 -27.04 50.38
C SER A 421 35.26 -26.28 51.67
#